data_AF-A0A7Y9ZAH2-F1
#
_entry.id   AF-A0A7Y9ZAH2-F1
#
_cell.length_a   1.000
_cell.length_b   1.000
_cell.length_c   1.000
_cell.angle_alpha   90.00
_cell.angle_beta   90.00
_cell.angle_gamma   90.00
#
_symmetry.space_group_name_H-M   'P 1'
#
loop_
_entity.id
_entity.type
_entity.pdbx_description
1 polymer ?
#
loop_
_entity_poly.entity_id
_entity_poly.type
_entity_poly.pdbx_seq_one_letter_code
_entity_poly.pdbx_strand_id
1 'polypeptide(L)' 'MTEDVPSADFERGQRAERERFAEYLAHFERSSRALADQAVTDESRVYQVTIANAMRAMSQAIMGGFHWQESWRKE' A
#
# COMPACT_ATOMS: atom_id res chain seq x y z
N MET A 1 -12.84 -6.61 31.02
CA MET A 1 -11.92 -6.33 29.90
C MET A 1 -11.69 -4.84 29.88
N THR A 2 -10.52 -4.39 30.29
CA THR A 2 -10.08 -3.00 30.09
C THR A 2 -9.65 -2.88 28.64
N GLU A 3 -10.38 -2.11 27.85
CA GLU A 3 -9.95 -1.71 26.51
C GLU A 3 -8.72 -0.81 26.69
N ASP A 4 -7.54 -1.33 26.34
CA ASP A 4 -6.34 -0.51 26.18
C ASP A 4 -6.55 0.35 24.94
N VAL A 5 -7.18 1.52 25.13
CA VAL A 5 -7.28 2.54 24.10
C VAL A 5 -5.85 2.95 23.74
N PRO A 6 -5.42 2.81 22.47
CA PRO A 6 -4.07 3.17 22.10
C PRO A 6 -3.79 4.64 22.39
N SER A 7 -2.60 4.93 22.91
CA SER A 7 -2.21 6.32 23.15
C SER A 7 -2.11 7.09 21.83
N ALA A 8 -2.35 8.40 21.88
CA ALA A 8 -2.23 9.25 20.70
C ALA A 8 -0.81 9.19 20.06
N ASP A 9 0.23 8.89 20.85
CA ASP A 9 1.58 8.66 20.34
C ASP A 9 1.69 7.38 19.50
N PHE A 10 1.02 6.30 19.92
CA PHE A 10 0.99 5.05 19.18
C PHE A 10 0.28 5.20 17.84
N GLU A 11 -0.87 5.89 17.80
CA GLU A 11 -1.58 6.16 16.55
C GLU A 11 -0.77 7.04 15.59
N ARG A 12 -0.07 8.06 16.13
CA ARG A 12 0.87 8.88 15.36
C ARG A 12 2.00 8.05 14.76
N GLY A 13 2.60 7.17 15.55
CA GLY A 13 3.66 6.26 15.10
C GLY A 13 3.20 5.36 13.95
N GLN A 14 2.04 4.73 14.10
CA GLN A 14 1.47 3.90 13.04
C GLN A 14 1.19 4.67 11.74
N ARG A 15 0.68 5.91 11.85
CA ARG A 15 0.45 6.75 10.67
C ARG A 15 1.77 7.08 9.96
N ALA A 16 2.79 7.48 10.72
CA ALA A 16 4.11 7.78 10.16
C ALA A 16 4.75 6.56 9.47
N GLU A 17 4.58 5.35 10.01
CA GLU A 17 5.05 4.14 9.34
C GLU A 17 4.27 3.84 8.06
N ARG A 18 2.94 3.99 8.06
CA ARG A 18 2.11 3.83 6.86
C ARG A 18 2.52 4.80 5.76
N GLU A 19 2.78 6.06 6.11
CA GLU A 19 3.27 7.09 5.19
C GLU A 19 4.63 6.69 4.58
N ARG A 20 5.57 6.19 5.41
CA ARG A 20 6.86 5.68 4.91
C ARG A 20 6.71 4.51 3.93
N PHE A 21 5.81 3.56 4.22
CA PHE A 21 5.52 2.46 3.29
C PHE A 21 4.86 2.96 2.00
N ALA A 22 3.95 3.92 2.10
CA ALA A 22 3.29 4.51 0.94
C ALA A 22 4.29 5.22 0.02
N GLU A 23 5.26 5.94 0.58
CA GLU A 23 6.36 6.57 -0.18
C GLU A 23 7.25 5.55 -0.89
N TYR A 24 7.60 4.46 -0.19
CA TYR A 24 8.36 3.36 -0.77
C TYR A 24 7.61 2.75 -1.97
N LEU A 25 6.33 2.43 -1.81
CA LEU A 25 5.51 1.89 -2.89
C LEU A 25 5.34 2.89 -4.05
N ALA A 26 5.20 4.18 -3.76
CA ALA A 26 5.11 5.23 -4.77
C ALA A 26 6.41 5.34 -5.59
N HIS A 27 7.57 5.08 -4.99
CA HIS A 27 8.83 5.01 -5.73
C HIS A 27 8.81 3.89 -6.77
N PHE A 28 8.44 2.66 -6.39
CA PHE A 28 8.37 1.53 -7.33
C PHE A 28 7.27 1.72 -8.37
N GLU A 29 6.12 2.30 -8.01
CA GLU A 29 5.09 2.65 -8.99
C GLU A 29 5.65 3.53 -10.11
N ARG A 30 6.31 4.64 -9.74
CA ARG A 30 6.89 5.57 -10.73
C ARG A 30 7.95 4.91 -11.59
N SER A 31 8.85 4.13 -10.97
CA SER A 31 9.91 3.41 -11.68
C SER A 31 9.34 2.40 -12.68
N SER A 32 8.35 1.61 -12.28
CA SER A 32 7.69 0.66 -13.17
C SER A 32 6.91 1.34 -14.29
N ARG A 33 6.26 2.49 -14.06
CA ARG A 33 5.65 3.29 -15.13
C ARG A 33 6.69 3.74 -16.17
N ALA A 34 7.82 4.27 -15.71
CA ALA A 34 8.90 4.68 -16.61
C ALA A 34 9.48 3.51 -17.42
N LEU A 35 9.58 2.31 -16.82
CA LEU A 35 10.00 1.10 -17.51
C LEU A 35 8.96 0.61 -18.53
N ALA A 36 7.66 0.76 -18.24
CA ALA A 36 6.59 0.43 -19.17
C ALA A 36 6.63 1.33 -20.42
N ASP A 37 6.93 2.62 -20.25
CA ASP A 37 7.04 3.58 -21.35
C ASP A 37 8.24 3.27 -22.27
N GLN A 38 9.30 2.69 -21.71
CA GLN A 38 10.51 2.28 -22.44
C GLN A 38 10.46 0.85 -22.98
N ALA A 39 9.39 0.10 -22.69
CA ALA A 39 9.30 -1.31 -23.04
C ALA A 39 9.16 -1.52 -24.56
N VAL A 40 10.05 -2.35 -25.10
CA VAL A 40 10.11 -2.69 -26.54
C VAL A 40 9.19 -3.85 -26.93
N THR A 41 8.71 -4.63 -25.95
CA THR A 41 7.70 -5.67 -26.17
C THR A 41 6.45 -5.38 -25.37
N ASP A 42 5.30 -5.81 -25.90
CA ASP A 42 4.03 -5.65 -25.22
C ASP A 42 3.98 -6.46 -23.92
N GLU A 43 4.58 -7.65 -23.88
CA GLU A 43 4.69 -8.48 -22.67
C GLU A 43 5.43 -7.75 -21.54
N SER A 44 6.57 -7.12 -21.86
CA SER A 44 7.33 -6.33 -20.90
C SER A 44 6.55 -5.12 -20.41
N ARG A 45 5.82 -4.44 -21.31
CA ARG A 45 4.95 -3.32 -20.96
C ARG A 45 3.86 -3.76 -19.99
N VAL A 46 3.14 -4.83 -20.31
CA VAL A 46 2.06 -5.39 -19.48
C VAL A 46 2.58 -5.77 -18.09
N TYR A 47 3.73 -6.43 -18.03
CA TYR A 47 4.38 -6.78 -16.76
C TYR A 47 4.66 -5.54 -15.90
N GLN A 48 5.30 -4.52 -16.46
CA GLN A 48 5.64 -3.29 -15.73
C GLN A 48 4.40 -2.51 -15.28
N VAL A 49 3.38 -2.41 -16.13
CA VAL A 49 2.09 -1.80 -15.76
C VAL A 49 1.42 -2.57 -14.62
N THR A 50 1.50 -3.90 -14.63
CA THR A 50 0.95 -4.74 -13.57
C THR A 50 1.61 -4.45 -12.23
N ILE A 51 2.95 -4.35 -12.19
CA ILE A 51 3.68 -3.96 -10.97
C ILE A 51 3.23 -2.58 -10.49
N ALA A 52 3.19 -1.59 -11.39
CA ALA A 52 2.80 -0.23 -11.02
C ALA A 52 1.40 -0.19 -10.40
N ASN A 53 0.44 -0.90 -10.99
CA ASN A 53 -0.92 -0.99 -10.47
C ASN A 53 -0.98 -1.70 -9.10
N ALA A 54 -0.20 -2.76 -8.92
CA ALA A 54 -0.11 -3.47 -7.65
C ALA A 54 0.46 -2.58 -6.54
N MET A 55 1.53 -1.83 -6.81
CA MET A 55 2.13 -0.89 -5.84
C MET A 55 1.14 0.20 -5.43
N ARG A 56 0.39 0.74 -6.39
CA ARG A 56 -0.67 1.73 -6.13
C ARG A 56 -1.77 1.15 -5.24
N ALA A 57 -2.25 -0.05 -5.54
CA ALA A 57 -3.29 -0.72 -4.75
C ALA A 57 -2.83 -1.01 -3.31
N MET A 58 -1.59 -1.48 -3.15
CA MET A 58 -1.00 -1.71 -1.82
C MET A 58 -0.86 -0.40 -1.03
N SER A 59 -0.44 0.68 -1.68
CA SER A 59 -0.30 2.00 -1.03
C SER A 59 -1.65 2.51 -0.53
N GLN A 60 -2.70 2.37 -1.35
CA GLN A 60 -4.07 2.72 -0.97
C GLN A 60 -4.57 1.87 0.21
N ALA A 61 -4.29 0.57 0.22
CA ALA A 61 -4.67 -0.33 1.31
C ALA A 61 -3.97 0.03 2.63
N ILE A 62 -2.67 0.33 2.59
CA ILE A 62 -1.89 0.71 3.77
C ILE A 62 -2.36 2.06 4.32
N MET A 63 -2.59 3.04 3.46
CA MET A 63 -3.03 4.40 3.85
C MET A 63 -4.48 4.44 4.33
N GLY A 64 -5.39 3.68 3.70
CA GLY A 64 -6.78 3.56 4.13
C GLY A 64 -6.94 2.83 5.47
N GLY A 65 -5.88 2.14 5.90
CA GLY A 65 -5.88 1.30 7.09
C GLY A 65 -6.54 -0.05 6.87
N PHE A 66 -5.96 -1.08 7.49
CA PHE A 66 -6.58 -2.41 7.52
C PHE A 66 -7.81 -2.36 8.43
N HIS A 67 -8.97 -2.06 7.86
CA HIS A 67 -10.24 -2.42 8.47
C HIS A 67 -10.46 -3.89 8.19
N TRP A 68 -9.84 -4.75 9.01
CA TRP A 68 -10.25 -6.15 9.03
C TRP A 68 -11.73 -6.13 9.40
N GLN A 69 -12.60 -6.53 8.47
CA GLN A 69 -14.02 -6.61 8.75
C GLN A 69 -14.20 -7.63 9.87
N GLU A 70 -14.31 -7.19 11.13
CA GLU A 70 -14.51 -8.06 12.30
C GLU A 70 -15.81 -8.88 12.20
N SER A 71 -16.69 -8.55 11.25
CA SER A 71 -17.90 -9.30 10.92
C SER A 71 -17.65 -10.78 10.61
N TRP A 72 -16.47 -11.16 10.12
CA TRP A 72 -16.08 -12.56 9.91
C TRP A 72 -15.87 -13.35 11.21
N ARG A 73 -15.72 -12.67 12.35
CA ARG A 73 -15.47 -13.25 13.67
C ARG A 73 -16.75 -13.26 14.53
N LYS A 74 -17.92 -13.27 13.89
CA LYS A 74 -19.19 -13.48 14.60
C LYS A 74 -19.38 -14.97 14.89
N GLU A 75 -19.09 -15.31 16.14
CA GLU A 75 -19.39 -16.52 16.95
C GLU A 75 -18.98 -17.89 16.40
#